data_AF-A0A9E1BCA7-F1
#
_entry.id   AF-A0A9E1BCA7-F1
#
_cell.length_a   1.000
_cell.length_b   1.000
_cell.length_c   1.000
_cell.angle_alpha   90.00
_cell.angle_beta   90.00
_cell.angle_gamma   90.00
#
_symmetry.space_group_name_H-M   'P 1'
#
loop_
_entity.id
_entity.type
_entity.pdbx_description
1 polymer ?
#
loop_
_entity_poly.entity_id
_entity_poly.type
_entity_poly.pdbx_seq_one_letter_code
_entity_poly.pdbx_strand_id
1 'polypeptide(L)'
;MGRRINEKNAKKHKVNICGEWIKYVRTGHYDKYHPKISQDTLIARLQTRGLMMKRSSLSRIETGCRALTDLEVVYFAEALRVPVTFLYEGTNKQMPKTEDLSSMVAERDEKELE
;
A
#
# COMPACT_ATOMS: atom_id res chain seq x y z
N MET A 1 27.25 5.87 -5.37
CA MET A 1 26.79 4.63 -6.04
C MET A 1 25.59 4.08 -5.28
N GLY A 2 24.37 4.35 -5.74
CA GLY A 2 23.16 3.83 -5.10
C GLY A 2 23.08 2.32 -5.26
N ARG A 3 22.92 1.58 -4.15
CA ARG A 3 22.68 0.13 -4.19
C ARG A 3 21.43 -0.13 -5.04
N ARG A 4 21.63 -0.73 -6.23
CA ARG A 4 20.55 -1.36 -7.01
C ARG A 4 20.00 -2.50 -6.17
N ILE A 5 18.84 -2.28 -5.57
CA ILE A 5 18.12 -3.34 -4.86
C ILE A 5 17.65 -4.33 -5.93
N ASN A 6 18.14 -5.56 -5.85
CA ASN A 6 17.80 -6.65 -6.75
C ASN A 6 16.29 -6.93 -6.67
N GLU A 7 15.56 -6.67 -7.77
CA GLU A 7 14.10 -6.80 -7.87
C GLU A 7 13.58 -8.19 -7.45
N LYS A 8 14.44 -9.22 -7.45
CA LYS A 8 14.10 -10.59 -7.06
C LYS A 8 13.88 -10.78 -5.54
N ASN A 9 14.45 -9.94 -4.67
CA ASN A 9 14.28 -10.04 -3.20
C ASN A 9 13.11 -9.19 -2.65
N ALA A 10 12.59 -8.25 -3.44
CA ALA A 10 11.53 -7.34 -2.99
C ALA A 10 10.15 -8.02 -2.80
N LYS A 11 9.98 -9.24 -3.32
CA LYS A 11 8.73 -10.01 -3.18
C LYS A 11 8.48 -10.54 -1.76
N LYS A 12 9.50 -10.62 -0.89
CA LYS A 12 9.44 -11.55 0.24
C LYS A 12 8.83 -11.01 1.55
N HIS A 13 8.71 -9.70 1.76
CA HIS A 13 8.10 -9.16 2.99
C HIS A 13 7.30 -7.87 2.74
N LYS A 14 6.04 -7.99 2.31
CA LYS A 14 5.10 -6.85 2.34
C LYS A 14 4.57 -6.68 3.76
N VAL A 15 4.60 -5.47 4.30
CA VAL A 15 4.08 -5.13 5.63
C VAL A 15 2.71 -4.43 5.57
N ASN A 16 2.09 -4.37 4.38
CA ASN A 16 0.71 -3.93 4.21
C ASN A 16 0.05 -4.68 3.05
N ILE A 17 -1.28 -4.78 3.11
CA ILE A 17 -2.13 -5.37 2.07
C ILE A 17 -2.82 -4.31 1.20
N CYS A 18 -2.97 -3.08 1.68
CA CYS A 18 -3.72 -2.02 0.99
C CYS A 18 -2.97 -1.34 -0.15
N GLY A 19 -1.64 -1.33 -0.12
CA GLY A 19 -0.79 -0.55 -1.01
C GLY A 19 -0.97 -0.89 -2.48
N GLU A 20 -1.17 -2.17 -2.77
CA GLU A 20 -1.43 -2.64 -4.13
C GLU A 20 -2.75 -2.10 -4.68
N TRP A 21 -3.80 -2.08 -3.86
CA TRP A 21 -5.12 -1.55 -4.23
C TRP A 21 -5.14 -0.03 -4.33
N ILE A 22 -4.42 0.67 -3.43
CA ILE A 22 -4.20 2.12 -3.54
C ILE A 22 -3.56 2.45 -4.88
N LYS A 23 -2.50 1.72 -5.26
CA LYS A 23 -1.83 1.89 -6.55
C LYS A 23 -2.77 1.58 -7.71
N TYR A 24 -3.53 0.49 -7.64
CA TYR A 24 -4.48 0.04 -8.66
C TYR A 24 -5.50 1.14 -9.01
N VAL A 25 -6.16 1.71 -8.00
CA VAL A 25 -7.11 2.83 -8.17
C VAL A 25 -6.38 4.05 -8.72
N ARG A 26 -5.23 4.42 -8.14
CA ARG A 26 -4.45 5.59 -8.57
C ARG A 26 -4.02 5.50 -10.03
N THR A 27 -3.67 4.31 -10.52
CA THR A 27 -3.28 4.08 -11.93
C THR A 27 -4.46 3.99 -12.88
N GLY A 28 -5.68 4.11 -12.37
CA GLY A 28 -6.92 4.18 -13.12
C GLY A 28 -7.47 2.85 -13.58
N HIS A 29 -7.21 1.79 -12.81
CA HIS A 29 -7.74 0.45 -13.09
C HIS A 29 -9.06 0.17 -12.36
N TYR A 30 -9.55 1.07 -11.50
CA TYR A 30 -10.76 0.85 -10.72
C TYR A 30 -12.04 0.93 -11.56
N ASP A 31 -12.28 2.06 -12.23
CA ASP A 31 -13.38 2.24 -13.19
C ASP A 31 -13.07 3.39 -14.16
N LYS A 32 -14.00 3.67 -15.10
CA LYS A 32 -13.87 4.75 -16.09
C LYS A 32 -13.86 6.18 -15.52
N TYR A 33 -14.30 6.37 -14.27
CA TYR A 33 -14.37 7.65 -13.58
C TYR A 33 -13.14 7.93 -12.71
N HIS A 34 -12.22 6.97 -12.60
CA HIS A 34 -10.95 7.11 -11.88
C HIS A 34 -9.80 7.13 -12.89
N PRO A 35 -9.53 8.25 -13.58
CA PRO A 35 -8.39 8.33 -14.48
C PRO A 35 -7.07 8.20 -13.70
N LYS A 36 -6.01 7.77 -14.40
CA LYS A 36 -4.66 7.69 -13.84
C LYS A 36 -4.23 9.05 -13.28
N ILE A 37 -3.78 9.05 -12.03
CA ILE A 37 -3.18 10.23 -11.38
C ILE A 37 -1.75 9.94 -10.91
N SER A 38 -0.94 10.98 -10.76
CA SER A 38 0.41 10.86 -10.20
C SER A 38 0.36 10.65 -8.68
N GLN A 39 1.47 10.17 -8.11
CA GLN A 39 1.62 10.10 -6.65
C GLN A 39 1.49 11.48 -6.00
N ASP A 40 2.02 12.53 -6.64
CA ASP A 40 1.97 13.90 -6.13
C ASP A 40 0.54 14.45 -6.11
N THR A 41 -0.28 14.10 -7.11
CA THR A 41 -1.72 14.43 -7.11
C THR A 41 -2.47 13.71 -5.98
N LEU A 42 -2.19 12.43 -5.74
CA LEU A 42 -2.82 11.72 -4.61
C LEU A 42 -2.40 12.33 -3.27
N ILE A 43 -1.13 12.68 -3.11
CA ILE A 43 -0.62 13.35 -1.91
C ILE A 43 -1.31 14.69 -1.69
N ALA A 44 -1.47 15.51 -2.72
CA ALA A 44 -2.19 16.77 -2.61
C ALA A 44 -3.63 16.55 -2.10
N ARG A 45 -4.32 15.51 -2.58
CA ARG A 45 -5.68 15.15 -2.11
C ARG A 45 -5.72 14.67 -0.65
N LEU A 46 -4.68 13.98 -0.19
CA LEU A 46 -4.55 13.55 1.20
C LEU A 46 -4.26 14.74 2.11
N GLN A 47 -3.38 15.64 1.68
CA GLN A 47 -3.03 16.85 2.42
C GLN A 47 -4.23 17.79 2.59
N THR A 48 -5.08 17.95 1.56
CA THR A 48 -6.30 18.75 1.66
C THR A 48 -7.33 18.16 2.63
N ARG A 49 -7.19 16.88 3.02
CA ARG A 49 -8.02 16.20 4.02
C ARG A 49 -7.36 16.15 5.40
N GLY A 50 -6.17 16.71 5.57
CA GLY A 50 -5.44 16.74 6.83
C GLY A 50 -4.40 15.62 7.01
N LEU A 51 -4.22 14.74 6.03
CA LEU A 51 -3.14 13.73 6.09
C LEU A 51 -1.87 14.23 5.38
N MET A 52 -0.89 14.65 6.17
CA MET A 52 0.42 15.08 5.67
C MET A 52 1.29 13.87 5.30
N MET A 53 1.63 13.74 4.01
CA MET A 53 2.41 12.61 3.50
C MET A 53 3.48 13.04 2.50
N LYS A 54 4.66 12.41 2.57
CA LYS A 54 5.74 12.58 1.59
C LYS A 54 5.60 11.58 0.44
N ARG A 55 6.12 11.93 -0.74
CA ARG A 55 6.17 11.03 -1.92
C ARG A 55 6.89 9.72 -1.65
N SER A 56 7.98 9.75 -0.89
CA SER A 56 8.71 8.54 -0.46
C SER A 56 7.91 7.66 0.51
N SER A 57 7.00 8.24 1.29
CA SER A 57 6.08 7.46 2.12
C SER A 57 5.02 6.78 1.26
N LEU A 58 4.35 7.51 0.37
CA LEU A 58 3.35 6.94 -0.55
C LEU A 58 3.96 5.84 -1.42
N SER A 59 5.16 6.06 -1.98
CA SER A 59 5.83 5.04 -2.80
C SER A 59 6.09 3.74 -2.03
N ARG A 60 6.50 3.83 -0.75
CA ARG A 60 6.72 2.65 0.08
C ARG A 60 5.41 1.97 0.50
N ILE A 61 4.34 2.75 0.70
CA ILE A 61 3.00 2.21 0.93
C ILE A 61 2.57 1.38 -0.27
N GLU A 62 2.61 1.96 -1.48
CA GLU A 62 2.19 1.28 -2.72
C GLU A 62 2.99 0.02 -3.06
N THR A 63 4.24 -0.07 -2.61
CA THR A 63 5.09 -1.25 -2.82
C THR A 63 5.01 -2.26 -1.67
N GLY A 64 4.24 -2.00 -0.62
CA GLY A 64 4.16 -2.88 0.55
C GLY A 64 5.29 -2.73 1.56
N CYS A 65 6.19 -1.75 1.40
CA CYS A 65 7.38 -1.56 2.26
C CYS A 65 7.13 -0.70 3.51
N ARG A 66 5.92 -0.16 3.69
CA ARG A 66 5.52 0.62 4.88
C ARG A 66 4.09 0.24 5.28
N ALA A 67 3.85 0.00 6.56
CA ALA A 67 2.49 -0.21 7.07
C ALA A 67 1.62 1.05 6.91
N LEU A 68 0.30 0.87 6.96
CA LEU A 68 -0.65 1.96 7.16
C LEU A 68 -1.34 1.79 8.51
N THR A 69 -1.69 2.91 9.16
CA THR A 69 -2.66 2.88 10.25
C THR A 69 -4.08 2.76 9.68
N ASP A 70 -5.02 2.31 10.50
CA ASP A 70 -6.46 2.31 10.21
C ASP A 70 -6.95 3.70 9.74
N LEU A 71 -6.53 4.77 10.42
CA LEU A 71 -6.85 6.16 10.04
C LEU A 71 -6.30 6.50 8.66
N GLU A 72 -5.05 6.16 8.36
CA GLU A 72 -4.48 6.40 7.03
C GLU A 72 -5.30 5.69 5.94
N VAL A 73 -5.75 4.46 6.18
CA VAL A 73 -6.59 3.71 5.22
C VAL A 73 -7.91 4.44 4.94
N VAL A 74 -8.57 5.00 5.96
CA VAL A 74 -9.78 5.82 5.80
C VAL A 74 -9.50 7.04 4.91
N TYR A 75 -8.42 7.78 5.18
CA TYR A 75 -8.03 8.93 4.36
C TYR A 75 -7.74 8.55 2.90
N PHE A 76 -7.10 7.39 2.67
CA PHE A 76 -6.88 6.89 1.31
C PHE A 76 -8.19 6.57 0.59
N ALA A 77 -9.12 5.90 1.26
CA ALA A 77 -10.44 5.58 0.71
C ALA A 77 -11.19 6.86 0.29
N GLU A 78 -11.20 7.88 1.14
CA GLU A 78 -11.84 9.18 0.85
C GLU A 78 -11.13 9.98 -0.25
N ALA A 79 -9.79 9.95 -0.29
CA ALA A 79 -9.01 10.65 -1.31
C ALA A 79 -9.14 10.01 -2.70
N LEU A 80 -9.30 8.68 -2.72
CA LEU A 80 -9.51 7.89 -3.93
C LEU A 80 -10.98 7.75 -4.31
N ARG A 81 -11.92 8.08 -3.42
CA ARG A 81 -13.38 7.93 -3.60
C ARG A 81 -13.82 6.48 -3.84
N VAL A 82 -13.23 5.56 -3.08
CA VAL A 82 -13.58 4.12 -3.11
C VAL A 82 -14.02 3.65 -1.71
N PRO A 83 -14.81 2.57 -1.60
CA PRO A 83 -15.14 1.97 -0.31
C PRO A 83 -13.87 1.55 0.43
N VAL A 84 -13.84 1.73 1.75
CA VAL A 84 -12.68 1.33 2.58
C VAL A 84 -12.41 -0.17 2.48
N THR A 85 -13.47 -0.99 2.36
CA THR A 85 -13.38 -2.46 2.19
C THR A 85 -12.63 -2.85 0.92
N PHE A 86 -12.74 -2.06 -0.16
CA PHE A 86 -12.00 -2.31 -1.40
C PHE A 86 -10.49 -2.23 -1.19
N LEU A 87 -10.01 -1.39 -0.26
CA LEU A 87 -8.58 -1.31 0.03
C LEU A 87 -8.04 -2.54 0.78
N TYR A 88 -8.91 -3.41 1.30
CA TYR A 88 -8.52 -4.67 1.94
C TYR A 88 -8.76 -5.89 1.04
N GLU A 89 -9.90 -5.91 0.35
CA GLU A 89 -10.36 -7.03 -0.48
C GLU A 89 -9.84 -6.94 -1.92
N GLY A 90 -9.76 -5.72 -2.45
CA GLY A 90 -9.46 -5.47 -3.86
C GLY A 90 -10.55 -5.96 -4.79
N THR A 91 -10.15 -6.60 -5.89
CA THR A 91 -11.08 -7.22 -6.85
C THR A 91 -11.60 -8.58 -6.38
N ASN A 92 -11.03 -9.14 -5.30
CA ASN A 92 -11.36 -10.46 -4.81
C ASN A 92 -12.15 -10.35 -3.49
N LYS A 93 -13.28 -11.05 -3.37
CA LYS A 93 -14.13 -10.96 -2.16
C LYS A 93 -13.57 -11.70 -0.93
N GLN A 94 -12.45 -12.41 -1.07
CA GLN A 94 -11.87 -13.22 0.01
C GLN A 94 -10.58 -12.58 0.52
N MET A 95 -10.60 -12.21 1.80
CA MET A 95 -9.41 -11.70 2.50
C MET A 95 -8.30 -12.77 2.57
N PRO A 96 -7.02 -12.37 2.59
CA PRO A 96 -5.92 -13.31 2.86
C PRO A 96 -6.13 -14.00 4.21
N LYS A 97 -5.83 -15.30 4.29
CA LYS A 97 -6.02 -16.06 5.52
C LYS A 97 -4.96 -15.66 6.54
N THR A 98 -5.29 -15.79 7.83
CA THR A 98 -4.36 -15.45 8.92
C THR A 98 -3.10 -16.32 8.89
N GLU A 99 -3.19 -17.56 8.40
CA GLU A 99 -2.04 -18.43 8.16
C GLU A 99 -1.05 -17.82 7.14
N ASP A 100 -1.56 -17.17 6.10
CA ASP A 100 -0.74 -16.52 5.06
C ASP A 100 0.02 -15.31 5.64
N LEU A 101 -0.58 -14.56 6.56
CA LEU A 101 0.03 -13.40 7.21
C LEU A 101 1.19 -13.79 8.14
N SER A 102 1.11 -14.96 8.78
CA SER A 102 2.14 -15.44 9.72
C SER A 102 3.48 -15.66 9.02
N SER A 103 3.46 -16.12 7.77
CA SER A 103 4.66 -16.28 6.94
C SER A 103 5.36 -14.95 6.61
N MET A 104 4.64 -13.82 6.67
CA MET A 104 5.19 -12.49 6.38
C MET A 104 5.94 -11.89 7.59
N VAL A 105 5.60 -12.33 8.80
CA VAL A 105 6.14 -11.82 10.08
C VAL A 105 7.24 -12.72 10.64
N ALA A 106 7.17 -14.03 10.39
CA ALA A 106 8.01 -15.04 11.04
C ALA A 106 9.51 -15.02 10.69
N GLU A 107 9.96 -14.39 9.60
CA GLU A 107 11.40 -14.33 9.27
C GLU A 107 12.17 -13.21 10.03
N ARG A 108 11.55 -12.52 11.00
CA ARG A 108 12.19 -11.43 11.75
C ARG A 108 13.16 -11.86 12.86
N ASP A 109 13.02 -13.05 13.43
CA ASP A 109 13.70 -13.36 14.70
C ASP A 109 14.93 -14.30 14.61
N GLU A 110 15.18 -14.96 13.47
CA GLU A 110 16.26 -15.98 13.40
C GLU A 110 17.60 -15.48 12.83
N LYS A 111 17.71 -14.22 12.41
CA LYS A 111 18.95 -13.67 11.80
C LYS A 111 19.64 -12.54 12.56
N GLU A 112 19.19 -12.18 13.76
CA GLU A 112 19.89 -11.22 14.64
C GLU A 112 20.66 -11.89 15.80
N LEU A 113 20.85 -13.21 15.77
CA LEU A 113 21.52 -13.97 16.85
C LEU A 113 22.83 -14.66 16.46
N GLU A 114 23.44 -14.33 15.31
CA GLU A 114 24.84 -14.68 14.97
C GLU A 114 25.61 -13.43 14.52
#